data_AF-A0A8T5QNE5-F1
#
_entry.id   AF-A0A8T5QNE5-F1
#
_cell.length_a   1.000
_cell.length_b   1.000
_cell.length_c   1.000
_cell.angle_alpha   90.00
_cell.angle_beta   90.00
_cell.angle_gamma   90.00
#
_symmetry.space_group_name_H-M   'P 1'
#
loop_
_entity.id
_entity.type
_entity.pdbx_description
1 polymer ?
#
loop_
_entity_poly.entity_id
_entity_poly.type
_entity_poly.pdbx_seq_one_letter_code
_entity_poly.pdbx_strand_id
1 'polypeptide(L)'
;MRFYTHLAFGFLLGMISLIILKPSNQILFMGLCLIGSSFPDIDHPRSKVGKYFKPIGWLFEHRGFFHSVFPIIILFLLSKINPLFIPFIIGYGS
;
A
#
# COMPACT_ATOMS: atom_id res chain seq x y z
N MET A 1 2.93 -9.41 8.12
CA MET A 1 3.45 -10.32 7.08
C MET A 1 4.87 -9.85 6.73
N ARG A 2 5.70 -10.60 6.00
CA ARG A 2 7.04 -10.09 5.59
C ARG A 2 6.87 -9.24 4.33
N PHE A 3 7.73 -8.25 4.09
CA PHE A 3 7.71 -7.42 2.88
C PHE A 3 7.45 -8.19 1.57
N TYR A 4 8.16 -9.32 1.37
CA TYR A 4 8.02 -10.14 0.17
C TYR A 4 6.64 -10.79 0.02
N THR A 5 5.95 -11.09 1.13
CA THR A 5 4.59 -11.64 1.05
C THR A 5 3.59 -10.55 0.66
N HIS A 6 3.75 -9.32 1.15
CA HIS A 6 2.91 -8.20 0.69
C HIS A 6 3.10 -7.95 -0.81
N LEU A 7 4.35 -7.91 -1.30
CA LEU A 7 4.60 -7.78 -2.74
C LEU A 7 4.01 -8.92 -3.56
N ALA A 8 4.11 -10.17 -3.09
CA ALA A 8 3.55 -11.33 -3.81
C ALA A 8 2.02 -11.29 -3.88
N PHE A 9 1.34 -10.96 -2.77
CA PHE A 9 -0.11 -10.79 -2.75
C PHE A 9 -0.55 -9.56 -3.53
N GLY A 10 0.18 -8.44 -3.44
CA GLY A 10 -0.06 -7.23 -4.21
C GLY A 10 0.06 -7.49 -5.72
N PHE A 11 1.06 -8.26 -6.14
CA PHE A 11 1.20 -8.71 -7.52
C PHE A 11 0.02 -9.58 -7.96
N LEU A 12 -0.38 -10.56 -7.15
CA LEU A 12 -1.52 -11.44 -7.43
C LEU A 12 -2.83 -10.64 -7.56
N LEU A 13 -3.14 -9.78 -6.60
CA LEU A 13 -4.33 -8.92 -6.62
C LEU A 13 -4.29 -7.94 -7.79
N GLY A 14 -3.12 -7.39 -8.10
CA GLY A 14 -2.87 -6.56 -9.28
C GLY A 14 -3.20 -7.31 -10.57
N MET A 15 -2.73 -8.55 -10.73
CA MET A 15 -3.00 -9.40 -11.90
C MET A 15 -4.49 -9.66 -12.08
N ILE A 16 -5.20 -10.02 -11.01
CA ILE A 16 -6.66 -10.21 -11.04
C ILE A 16 -7.36 -8.91 -11.46
N SER A 17 -6.91 -7.79 -10.92
CA SER A 17 -7.49 -6.47 -11.19
C SER A 17 -7.27 -6.00 -12.63
N LEU A 18 -6.14 -6.36 -13.26
CA LEU A 18 -5.91 -6.06 -14.69
C LEU A 18 -6.96 -6.72 -15.59
N ILE A 19 -7.40 -7.94 -15.25
CA ILE A 19 -8.41 -8.68 -16.01
C ILE A 19 -9.78 -8.02 -15.89
N ILE A 20 -10.12 -7.53 -14.69
CA ILE A 20 -11.44 -6.97 -14.37
C ILE A 20 -11.54 -5.51 -14.85
N LEU A 21 -10.58 -4.66 -14.48
CA LEU A 21 -10.64 -3.21 -14.69
C LEU A 21 -10.08 -2.78 -16.04
N LYS A 22 -9.24 -3.60 -16.67
CA LYS A 22 -8.62 -3.36 -17.99
C LYS A 22 -8.08 -1.92 -18.15
N PRO A 23 -7.17 -1.47 -17.25
CA PRO A 23 -6.63 -0.12 -17.33
C PRO A 23 -5.84 0.07 -18.63
N SER A 24 -5.87 1.29 -19.17
CA SER A 24 -5.17 1.64 -20.42
C SER A 24 -3.67 1.43 -20.34
N ASN A 25 -3.06 1.69 -19.17
CA ASN A 25 -1.65 1.47 -18.91
C ASN A 25 -1.46 0.42 -17.80
N GLN A 26 -1.32 -0.84 -18.22
CA GLN A 26 -1.22 -1.99 -17.32
C GLN A 26 0.10 -2.01 -16.54
N ILE A 27 1.20 -1.55 -17.14
CA ILE A 27 2.53 -1.49 -16.51
C ILE A 27 2.49 -0.48 -15.36
N LEU A 28 1.98 0.73 -15.62
CA LEU A 28 1.81 1.75 -14.59
C LEU A 28 0.89 1.25 -13.47
N PHE A 29 -0.25 0.64 -13.83
CA PHE A 29 -1.19 0.10 -12.85
C PHE A 29 -0.53 -0.93 -11.92
N MET A 30 0.21 -1.90 -12.48
CA MET A 30 0.91 -2.91 -11.69
C MET A 30 2.01 -2.28 -10.82
N GLY A 31 2.78 -1.33 -11.36
CA GLY A 31 3.81 -0.61 -10.59
C GLY A 31 3.23 0.10 -9.37
N LEU A 32 2.11 0.81 -9.54
CA LEU A 32 1.43 1.50 -8.44
C LEU A 32 0.82 0.51 -7.43
N CYS A 33 0.37 -0.66 -7.88
CA CYS A 33 -0.13 -1.72 -7.00
C CYS A 33 0.99 -2.29 -6.10
N LEU A 34 2.17 -2.54 -6.66
CA LEU A 34 3.33 -3.00 -5.89
C LEU A 34 3.81 -1.94 -4.89
N ILE A 35 3.81 -0.66 -5.29
CA ILE A 35 4.11 0.45 -4.38
C ILE A 35 3.05 0.48 -3.25
N GLY A 36 1.77 0.35 -3.59
CA GLY A 36 0.64 0.21 -2.66
C GLY A 36 0.85 -0.88 -1.60
N SER A 37 1.23 -2.08 -2.04
CA SER A 37 1.47 -3.23 -1.15
C SER A 37 2.67 -3.06 -0.23
N SER A 38 3.57 -2.13 -0.53
CA SER A 38 4.74 -1.88 0.30
C SER A 38 4.42 -1.02 1.54
N PHE A 39 3.32 -0.25 1.52
CA PHE A 39 2.97 0.70 2.58
C PHE A 39 2.69 0.09 3.96
N PRO A 40 1.93 -1.01 4.09
CA PRO A 40 1.64 -1.61 5.41
C PRO A 40 2.89 -2.00 6.20
N ASP A 41 4.00 -2.33 5.52
CA ASP A 41 5.26 -2.75 6.15
C ASP A 41 6.21 -1.57 6.46
N ILE A 42 5.88 -0.35 6.04
CA ILE A 42 6.67 0.86 6.37
C ILE A 42 6.68 1.12 7.88
N ASP A 43 5.58 0.79 8.56
CA ASP A 43 5.39 0.96 10.01
C ASP A 43 6.13 -0.05 10.88
N HIS A 44 6.78 -1.07 10.30
CA HIS A 44 7.53 -2.00 11.11
C HIS A 44 8.78 -1.29 11.68
N PRO A 45 9.06 -1.35 13.00
CA PRO A 45 10.19 -0.65 13.64
C PRO A 45 11.60 -1.09 13.19
N ARG A 46 11.70 -2.02 12.21
CA ARG A 46 12.93 -2.44 11.52
C ARG A 46 13.03 -1.95 10.07
N SER A 47 12.05 -1.19 9.58
CA SER A 47 12.12 -0.59 8.25
C SER A 47 13.25 0.45 8.23
N LYS A 48 14.01 0.52 7.14
CA LYS A 48 15.13 1.48 6.98
C LYS A 48 14.69 2.95 7.17
N VAL A 49 13.40 3.23 7.03
CA VAL A 49 12.77 4.55 7.16
C VAL A 49 12.50 4.91 8.63
N GLY A 50 12.07 3.95 9.47
CA GLY A 50 11.85 4.17 10.91
C GLY A 50 13.11 4.54 11.69
N LYS A 51 14.32 4.30 11.13
CA LYS A 51 15.60 4.68 11.74
C LYS A 51 15.85 6.20 11.74
N TYR A 52 15.21 6.95 10.84
CA TYR A 52 15.41 8.40 10.69
C TYR A 52 14.37 9.26 11.43
N PHE A 53 13.22 8.71 11.86
CA PHE A 53 12.16 9.45 12.56
C PHE A 53 11.81 8.82 13.91
N LYS A 54 12.65 9.09 14.93
CA LYS A 54 12.53 8.53 16.29
C LYS A 54 11.33 8.98 17.16
N PRO A 55 10.68 10.15 17.01
CA PRO A 55 9.60 10.52 17.94
C PRO A 55 8.33 9.67 17.76
N ILE A 56 8.18 8.99 16.62
CA ILE A 56 6.99 8.18 16.30
C ILE A 56 7.10 6.76 16.90
N GLY A 57 8.32 6.28 17.16
CA GLY A 57 8.54 4.92 17.67
C GLY A 57 8.05 4.67 19.10
N TRP A 58 7.82 5.72 19.90
CA TRP A 58 7.39 5.60 21.30
C TRP A 58 5.86 5.73 21.50
N LEU A 59 5.16 6.40 20.59
CA LEU A 59 3.69 6.55 20.64
C LEU A 59 2.93 5.38 19.98
N PHE A 60 3.60 4.56 19.17
CA PHE A 60 2.98 3.52 18.35
C PHE A 60 3.59 2.14 18.60
N GLU A 61 3.64 1.69 19.87
CA GLU A 61 3.97 0.30 20.22
C GLU A 61 2.96 -0.71 19.64
N HIS A 62 1.74 -0.27 19.33
CA HIS A 62 0.73 -1.03 18.61
C HIS A 62 0.53 -0.44 17.22
N ARG A 63 1.24 -0.99 16.22
CA ARG A 63 1.02 -0.84 14.76
C ARG A 63 0.55 0.56 14.30
N GLY A 64 1.46 1.35 13.72
CA GLY A 64 1.28 2.76 13.38
C GLY A 64 0.14 3.14 12.41
N PHE A 65 0.23 4.35 11.85
CA PHE A 65 -0.80 4.94 10.98
C PHE A 65 -1.17 4.06 9.77
N PHE A 66 -0.20 3.38 9.15
CA PHE A 66 -0.37 2.45 8.02
C PHE A 66 -0.96 1.09 8.40
N HIS A 67 -1.34 0.90 9.67
CA HIS A 67 -2.16 -0.22 10.11
C HIS A 67 -3.54 0.23 10.64
N SER A 68 -3.83 1.52 10.57
CA SER A 68 -5.15 2.07 10.89
C SER A 68 -6.07 2.09 9.66
N VAL A 69 -7.33 2.48 9.86
CA VAL A 69 -8.30 2.67 8.76
C VAL A 69 -8.06 3.99 7.99
N PHE A 70 -7.23 4.90 8.51
CA PHE A 70 -7.06 6.23 7.90
C PHE A 70 -6.41 6.21 6.51
N PRO A 71 -5.31 5.45 6.25
CA PRO A 71 -4.71 5.38 4.93
C PRO A 71 -5.68 4.90 3.85
N ILE A 72 -6.50 3.89 4.15
CA ILE A 72 -7.46 3.35 3.17
C ILE A 72 -8.58 4.36 2.88
N ILE A 73 -9.03 5.12 3.87
CA ILE A 73 -10.01 6.20 3.68
C ILE A 73 -9.41 7.31 2.81
N ILE A 74 -8.18 7.73 3.08
CA ILE A 74 -7.51 8.78 2.29
C ILE A 74 -7.35 8.33 0.83
N LEU A 75 -6.84 7.11 0.60
CA LEU A 75 -6.68 6.57 -0.75
C LEU A 75 -8.04 6.46 -1.46
N PHE A 76 -9.10 6.07 -0.75
CA PHE A 76 -10.45 6.05 -1.30
C PHE A 76 -10.93 7.44 -1.72
N LEU A 77 -10.77 8.47 -0.88
CA LEU A 77 -11.14 9.84 -1.23
C LEU A 77 -10.34 10.36 -2.43
N LEU A 78 -9.03 10.09 -2.46
CA LEU A 78 -8.17 10.45 -3.58
C LEU A 78 -8.57 9.73 -4.88
N SER A 79 -9.05 8.48 -4.79
CA SER A 79 -9.54 7.72 -5.95
C SER A 79 -10.77 8.32 -6.61
N LYS A 80 -11.57 9.10 -5.86
CA LYS A 80 -12.70 9.85 -6.42
C LYS A 80 -12.26 11.05 -7.25
N ILE A 81 -11.08 11.60 -6.96
CA ILE A 81 -10.49 12.72 -7.70
C ILE A 81 -9.69 12.20 -8.90
N ASN A 82 -8.92 11.12 -8.71
CA ASN A 82 -8.10 10.54 -9.75
C ASN A 82 -8.08 9.00 -9.66
N PRO A 83 -8.52 8.26 -10.69
CA PRO A 83 -8.56 6.80 -10.66
C PRO A 83 -7.18 6.14 -10.54
N LEU A 84 -6.08 6.88 -10.72
CA LEU A 84 -4.72 6.38 -10.46
C LEU A 84 -4.48 5.92 -9.02
N PHE A 85 -5.32 6.32 -8.06
CA PHE A 85 -5.23 5.84 -6.68
C PHE A 85 -5.87 4.45 -6.45
N ILE A 86 -6.68 3.95 -7.39
CA ILE A 86 -7.28 2.61 -7.32
C ILE A 86 -6.24 1.49 -7.18
N PRO A 87 -5.16 1.41 -8.01
CA PRO A 87 -4.15 0.38 -7.84
C PRO A 87 -3.45 0.43 -6.47
N PHE A 88 -3.30 1.62 -5.87
CA PHE A 88 -2.74 1.75 -4.52
C PHE A 88 -3.64 1.12 -3.46
N ILE A 89 -4.96 1.28 -3.56
CA ILE A 89 -5.92 0.66 -2.62
C ILE A 89 -5.84 -0.87 -2.72
N ILE A 90 -5.81 -1.38 -3.96
CA ILE A 90 -5.71 -2.82 -4.23
C ILE A 90 -4.41 -3.37 -3.67
N GLY A 91 -3.30 -2.67 -3.90
CA GLY A 91 -1.99 -3.03 -3.36
C GLY A 91 -1.98 -2.98 -1.84
N TYR A 92 -2.50 -1.93 -1.23
CA TYR A 92 -2.53 -1.77 0.22
C TYR A 92 -3.33 -2.86 0.94
N GLY A 93 -4.32 -3.45 0.27
CA GLY A 93 -5.13 -4.55 0.81
C GLY A 93 -4.45 -5.93 0.83
N SER A 94 -3.23 -6.05 0.29
CA SER A 94 -2.42 -7.29 0.29
C SER A 94 -1.68 -7.50 1.59
#